data_AF-A0A258RL62-F1
#
_entry.id   AF-A0A258RL62-F1
#
_cell.length_a   1.000
_cell.length_b   1.000
_cell.length_c   1.000
_cell.angle_alpha   90.00
_cell.angle_beta   90.00
_cell.angle_gamma   90.00
#
_symmetry.space_group_name_H-M   'P 1'
#
loop_
_entity.id
_entity.type
_entity.pdbx_description
1 polymer ?
#
loop_
_entity_poly.entity_id
_entity_poly.type
_entity_poly.pdbx_seq_one_letter_code
_entity_poly.pdbx_strand_id
1 'polypeptide(L)'
;MTAEIAVLNKLAVTLAADSAVTIGAGGSQKVYNSADKIFEITNFDAIGLMVYNNPEVQGIPIEVIAKRYRDRECVKRSPTVFAFAEEFLAHLEKLDAPENTTAENIVFSIAPLFQSIKETRADIFGTIVEELRSLPENAQDFTP
;
A
#
# COMPACT_ATOMS: atom_id res chain seq x y z
N MET A 1 -10.66 -6.97 4.47
CA MET A 1 -10.06 -8.13 3.79
C MET A 1 -10.29 -7.91 2.31
N THR A 2 -9.22 -7.94 1.54
CA THR A 2 -9.20 -7.69 0.09
C THR A 2 -8.45 -8.87 -0.52
N ALA A 3 -8.85 -9.34 -1.70
CA ALA A 3 -8.21 -10.51 -2.31
C ALA A 3 -8.21 -10.41 -3.84
N GLU A 4 -7.06 -10.67 -4.43
CA GLU A 4 -6.85 -10.84 -5.87
C GLU A 4 -6.37 -12.25 -6.15
N ILE A 5 -6.87 -12.85 -7.23
CA ILE A 5 -6.48 -14.17 -7.68
C ILE A 5 -6.22 -14.17 -9.18
N ALA A 6 -5.11 -14.78 -9.57
CA ALA A 6 -4.77 -15.07 -10.96
C ALA A 6 -4.62 -16.58 -11.16
N VAL A 7 -5.28 -17.13 -12.17
CA VAL A 7 -5.14 -18.53 -12.59
C VAL A 7 -4.61 -18.56 -14.01
N LEU A 8 -3.47 -19.23 -14.20
CA LEU A 8 -2.83 -19.41 -15.51
C LEU A 8 -2.90 -20.88 -15.92
N ASN A 9 -3.28 -21.12 -17.16
CA ASN A 9 -3.15 -22.43 -17.82
C ASN A 9 -2.58 -22.26 -19.24
N LYS A 10 -2.45 -23.36 -20.00
CA LYS A 10 -1.89 -23.32 -21.36
C LYS A 10 -2.73 -22.53 -22.38
N LEU A 11 -3.99 -22.22 -22.05
CA LEU A 11 -4.93 -21.56 -22.95
C LEU A 11 -5.10 -20.07 -22.59
N ALA A 12 -5.13 -19.74 -21.30
CA ALA A 12 -5.51 -18.41 -20.84
C ALA A 12 -5.01 -18.08 -19.43
N VAL A 13 -5.07 -16.78 -19.12
CA VAL A 13 -4.98 -16.20 -17.78
C VAL A 13 -6.37 -15.71 -17.39
N THR A 14 -6.82 -16.04 -16.18
CA THR A 14 -8.04 -15.50 -15.58
C THR A 14 -7.67 -14.68 -14.35
N LEU A 15 -8.22 -13.48 -14.24
CA LEU A 15 -8.03 -12.55 -13.13
C LEU A 15 -9.37 -12.36 -12.41
N ALA A 16 -9.36 -12.39 -11.08
CA ALA A 16 -10.53 -12.07 -10.26
C ALA A 16 -10.11 -11.27 -9.02
N ALA A 17 -10.93 -10.31 -8.61
CA ALA A 17 -10.70 -9.48 -7.43
C ALA A 17 -12.04 -9.14 -6.76
N ASP A 18 -12.02 -8.84 -5.46
CA ASP A 18 -13.22 -8.40 -4.74
C ASP A 18 -13.50 -6.91 -4.99
N SER A 19 -14.78 -6.50 -4.97
CA SER A 19 -15.17 -5.11 -5.24
C SER A 19 -15.22 -4.21 -4.00
N ALA A 20 -14.76 -4.69 -2.84
CA ALA A 20 -14.85 -3.99 -1.58
C ALA A 20 -13.71 -2.96 -1.40
N VAL A 21 -14.06 -1.70 -1.19
CA VAL A 21 -13.17 -0.62 -0.78
C VAL A 21 -13.66 0.00 0.51
N THR A 22 -12.75 0.26 1.42
CA THR A 22 -13.03 0.92 2.68
C THR A 22 -12.64 2.38 2.58
N ILE A 23 -13.60 3.30 2.76
CA ILE A 23 -13.34 4.73 2.86
C ILE A 23 -13.47 5.11 4.34
N GLY A 24 -12.40 5.67 4.90
CA GLY A 24 -12.37 6.22 6.26
C GLY A 24 -12.39 7.74 6.21
N ALA A 25 -13.43 8.37 6.76
CA ALA A 25 -13.47 9.82 6.97
C ALA A 25 -14.00 10.15 8.36
N GLY A 26 -13.23 10.93 9.12
CA GLY A 26 -13.67 11.52 10.40
C GLY A 26 -14.15 10.52 11.46
N GLY A 27 -13.48 9.36 11.59
CA GLY A 27 -13.82 8.34 12.59
C GLY A 27 -14.94 7.37 12.17
N SER A 28 -15.50 7.53 10.97
CA SER A 28 -16.43 6.56 10.37
C SER A 28 -15.76 5.76 9.26
N GLN A 29 -15.89 4.44 9.31
CA GLN A 29 -15.39 3.51 8.31
C GLN A 29 -16.58 2.99 7.50
N LYS A 30 -16.61 3.27 6.20
CA LYS A 30 -17.69 2.80 5.33
C LYS A 30 -17.13 1.94 4.21
N VAL A 31 -17.69 0.74 4.07
CA VAL A 31 -17.34 -0.19 3.00
C VAL A 31 -18.25 0.05 1.80
N TYR A 32 -17.66 0.21 0.63
CA TYR A 32 -18.31 0.32 -0.66
C TYR A 32 -17.95 -0.90 -1.50
N ASN A 33 -18.94 -1.58 -2.10
CA ASN A 33 -18.74 -2.82 -2.86
C ASN A 33 -18.76 -2.60 -4.39
N SER A 34 -18.29 -1.44 -4.84
CA SER A 34 -18.44 -1.00 -6.24
C SER A 34 -17.12 -0.54 -6.85
N ALA A 35 -15.99 -0.85 -6.22
CA ALA A 35 -14.69 -0.49 -6.75
C ALA A 35 -14.21 -1.53 -7.76
N ASP A 36 -13.83 -1.07 -8.95
CA ASP A 36 -13.09 -1.88 -9.89
C ASP A 36 -11.65 -2.05 -9.38
N LYS A 37 -11.15 -3.28 -9.38
CA LYS A 37 -9.76 -3.61 -9.01
C LYS A 37 -9.00 -4.30 -10.12
N ILE A 38 -9.61 -4.48 -11.29
CA ILE A 38 -9.00 -5.07 -12.47
C ILE A 38 -9.15 -4.07 -13.62
N PHE A 39 -8.04 -3.66 -14.21
CA PHE A 39 -7.98 -2.66 -15.28
C PHE A 39 -7.17 -3.18 -16.46
N GLU A 40 -7.50 -2.75 -17.67
CA GLU A 40 -6.67 -2.97 -18.86
C GLU A 40 -5.65 -1.83 -18.98
N ILE A 41 -4.37 -2.17 -19.14
CA ILE A 41 -3.26 -1.19 -19.08
C ILE A 41 -2.73 -0.76 -20.46
N THR A 42 -3.10 -1.47 -21.52
CA THR A 42 -2.66 -1.22 -22.89
C THR A 42 -3.75 -1.59 -23.89
N ASN A 43 -3.83 -0.88 -25.01
CA ASN A 43 -4.75 -1.21 -26.12
C ASN A 43 -4.13 -2.18 -27.14
N PHE A 44 -2.86 -2.59 -26.96
CA PHE A 44 -2.10 -3.34 -27.97
C PHE A 44 -1.96 -4.83 -27.69
N ASP A 45 -2.00 -5.21 -26.42
CA ASP A 45 -1.74 -6.56 -25.90
C ASP A 45 -2.72 -6.86 -24.75
N ALA A 46 -3.01 -8.14 -24.48
CA ALA A 46 -3.92 -8.53 -23.41
C ALA A 46 -3.23 -8.47 -22.03
N ILE A 47 -3.09 -7.28 -21.47
CA ILE A 47 -2.44 -7.04 -20.17
C ILE A 47 -3.42 -6.43 -19.17
N GLY A 48 -3.65 -7.16 -18.08
CA GLY A 48 -4.47 -6.73 -16.95
C GLY A 48 -3.64 -6.27 -15.76
N LEU A 49 -4.08 -5.21 -15.09
CA LEU A 49 -3.59 -4.66 -13.84
C LEU A 49 -4.58 -5.00 -12.73
N MET A 50 -4.13 -5.69 -11.67
CA MET A 50 -4.91 -5.89 -10.45
C MET A 50 -4.36 -5.03 -9.32
N VAL A 51 -5.24 -4.44 -8.51
CA VAL A 51 -4.83 -3.50 -7.44
C VAL A 51 -5.31 -4.01 -6.08
N TYR A 52 -4.37 -4.19 -5.16
CA TYR A 52 -4.63 -4.57 -3.78
C TYR A 52 -4.77 -3.36 -2.86
N ASN A 53 -5.71 -3.45 -1.93
CA ASN A 53 -5.93 -2.50 -0.84
C ASN A 53 -6.38 -1.09 -1.27
N ASN A 54 -5.45 -0.13 -1.34
CA ASN A 54 -5.79 1.27 -1.61
C ASN A 54 -5.78 1.53 -3.12
N PRO A 55 -6.92 1.89 -3.73
CA PRO A 55 -7.00 2.17 -5.16
C PRO A 55 -6.49 3.57 -5.53
N GLU A 56 -5.70 4.24 -4.68
CA GLU A 56 -5.16 5.57 -4.92
C GLU A 56 -3.63 5.61 -4.79
N VAL A 57 -2.99 6.35 -5.70
CA VAL A 57 -1.56 6.69 -5.65
C VAL A 57 -1.45 8.21 -5.61
N GLN A 58 -0.83 8.74 -4.56
CA GLN A 58 -0.72 10.20 -4.34
C GLN A 58 -2.06 10.94 -4.40
N GLY A 59 -3.14 10.33 -3.87
CA GLY A 59 -4.50 10.89 -3.91
C GLY A 59 -5.15 10.88 -5.30
N ILE A 60 -4.53 10.24 -6.28
CA ILE A 60 -5.08 10.05 -7.62
C ILE A 60 -5.58 8.60 -7.72
N PRO A 61 -6.84 8.37 -8.13
CA PRO A 61 -7.35 7.02 -8.34
C PRO A 61 -6.53 6.27 -9.40
N ILE A 62 -6.16 5.02 -9.08
CA ILE A 62 -5.38 4.13 -9.94
C ILE A 62 -6.06 3.90 -11.29
N GLU A 63 -7.39 3.91 -11.34
CA GLU A 63 -8.16 3.84 -12.59
C GLU A 63 -7.82 5.00 -13.52
N VAL A 64 -7.73 6.23 -12.98
CA VAL A 64 -7.40 7.43 -13.76
C VAL A 64 -5.96 7.32 -14.27
N ILE A 65 -5.04 6.85 -13.43
CA ILE A 65 -3.64 6.64 -13.79
C ILE A 65 -3.51 5.59 -14.88
N ALA A 66 -4.14 4.43 -14.72
CA ALA A 66 -4.10 3.32 -15.67
C ALA A 66 -4.68 3.73 -17.04
N LYS A 67 -5.83 4.42 -17.05
CA LYS A 67 -6.42 4.96 -18.29
C LYS A 67 -5.52 6.00 -18.95
N ARG A 68 -4.94 6.93 -18.17
CA ARG A 68 -4.02 7.94 -18.69
C ARG A 68 -2.79 7.29 -19.32
N TYR A 69 -2.17 6.33 -18.64
CA TYR A 69 -1.03 5.58 -19.16
C TYR A 69 -1.39 4.87 -20.46
N ARG A 70 -2.49 4.11 -20.45
CA ARG A 70 -2.99 3.37 -21.62
C ARG A 70 -3.22 4.28 -22.84
N ASP A 71 -3.82 5.44 -22.62
CA ASP A 71 -4.28 6.30 -23.71
C ASP A 71 -3.20 7.28 -24.22
N ARG A 72 -2.19 7.61 -23.39
CA ARG A 72 -1.22 8.69 -23.70
C ARG A 72 0.25 8.26 -23.77
N GLU A 73 0.64 7.22 -23.04
CA GLU A 73 2.06 6.88 -22.86
C GLU A 73 2.39 5.46 -23.33
N CYS A 74 1.45 4.53 -23.21
CA CYS A 74 1.55 3.20 -23.77
C CYS A 74 1.25 3.24 -25.28
N VAL A 75 2.24 3.63 -26.10
CA VAL A 75 2.09 3.77 -27.56
C VAL A 75 2.70 2.63 -28.37
N LYS A 76 3.22 1.59 -27.71
CA LYS A 76 3.92 0.47 -28.33
C LYS A 76 3.62 -0.83 -27.59
N ARG A 77 3.84 -1.95 -28.28
CA ARG A 77 3.92 -3.28 -27.67
C ARG A 77 5.20 -3.42 -26.87
N SER A 78 5.12 -4.14 -25.76
CA SER A 78 6.28 -4.54 -24.97
C SER A 78 6.44 -6.06 -25.00
N PRO A 79 7.68 -6.57 -25.09
CA PRO A 79 7.95 -7.97 -25.42
C PRO A 79 7.57 -8.95 -24.29
N THR A 80 7.43 -8.46 -23.05
CA THR A 80 7.11 -9.27 -21.87
C THR A 80 6.19 -8.50 -20.93
N VAL A 81 5.45 -9.24 -20.09
CA VAL A 81 4.64 -8.65 -19.00
C VAL A 81 5.53 -7.86 -18.03
N PHE A 82 6.77 -8.31 -17.80
CA PHE A 82 7.74 -7.62 -16.95
C PHE A 82 8.14 -6.26 -17.52
N ALA A 83 8.38 -6.17 -18.83
CA ALA A 83 8.67 -4.89 -19.48
C ALA A 83 7.49 -3.92 -19.35
N PHE A 84 6.24 -4.41 -19.48
CA PHE A 84 5.06 -3.59 -19.20
C PHE A 84 5.00 -3.11 -17.74
N ALA A 85 5.33 -3.97 -16.79
CA ALA A 85 5.36 -3.61 -15.38
C ALA A 85 6.42 -2.52 -15.11
N GLU A 86 7.63 -2.67 -15.64
CA GLU A 86 8.70 -1.67 -15.51
C GLU A 86 8.30 -0.31 -16.13
N GLU A 87 7.74 -0.32 -17.34
CA GLU A 87 7.29 0.91 -18.01
C GLU A 87 6.16 1.60 -17.23
N PHE A 88 5.22 0.83 -16.67
CA PHE A 88 4.14 1.39 -15.85
C PHE A 88 4.66 1.93 -14.51
N LEU A 89 5.59 1.24 -13.84
CA LEU A 89 6.23 1.74 -12.62
C LEU A 89 7.00 3.05 -12.91
N ALA A 90 7.72 3.12 -14.02
CA ALA A 90 8.40 4.35 -14.45
C ALA A 90 7.42 5.49 -14.80
N HIS A 91 6.18 5.17 -15.18
CA HIS A 91 5.11 6.16 -15.32
C HIS A 91 4.64 6.68 -13.95
N LEU A 92 4.47 5.79 -12.96
CA LEU A 92 4.09 6.18 -11.60
C LEU A 92 5.11 7.13 -10.96
N GLU A 93 6.40 6.91 -11.20
CA GLU A 93 7.47 7.79 -10.70
C GLU A 93 7.41 9.22 -11.23
N LYS A 94 6.76 9.42 -12.39
CA LYS A 94 6.61 10.74 -13.04
C LYS A 94 5.29 11.42 -12.70
N LEU A 95 4.46 10.82 -11.84
CA LEU A 95 3.20 11.44 -11.43
C LEU A 95 3.48 12.67 -10.58
N ASP A 96 2.97 13.81 -11.04
CA ASP A 96 2.92 15.03 -10.22
C ASP A 96 1.76 14.92 -9.22
N ALA A 97 2.10 14.87 -7.94
CA ALA A 97 1.12 14.94 -6.86
C ALA A 97 0.48 16.35 -6.83
N PRO A 98 -0.81 16.47 -6.45
CA PRO A 98 -1.39 17.77 -6.13
C PRO A 98 -0.61 18.47 -5.01
N GLU A 99 -0.50 19.81 -5.05
CA GLU A 99 0.38 20.62 -4.18
C GLU A 99 0.28 20.30 -2.69
N ASN A 100 -0.92 19.98 -2.18
CA ASN A 100 -1.14 19.71 -0.75
C ASN A 100 -0.93 18.23 -0.38
N THR A 101 -0.93 17.34 -1.36
CA THR A 101 -0.94 15.88 -1.14
C THR A 101 0.43 15.35 -0.73
N THR A 102 1.52 15.98 -1.19
CA THR A 102 2.89 15.56 -0.82
C THR A 102 3.14 15.68 0.68
N ALA A 103 2.78 16.82 1.29
CA ALA A 103 2.97 17.04 2.72
C ALA A 103 2.10 16.09 3.55
N GLU A 104 0.83 15.90 3.14
CA GLU A 104 -0.08 14.96 3.79
C GLU A 104 0.44 13.52 3.71
N ASN A 105 0.89 13.07 2.54
CA ASN A 105 1.43 11.72 2.34
C ASN A 105 2.69 11.47 3.18
N ILE A 106 3.56 12.47 3.33
CA ILE A 106 4.72 12.39 4.21
C ILE A 106 4.27 12.19 5.65
N VAL A 107 3.32 12.99 6.14
CA VAL A 107 2.79 12.87 7.51
C VAL A 107 2.12 11.51 7.71
N PHE A 108 1.28 11.06 6.79
CA PHE A 108 0.60 9.75 6.85
C PHE A 108 1.58 8.58 6.84
N SER A 109 2.72 8.71 6.17
CA SER A 109 3.74 7.66 6.10
C SER A 109 4.65 7.65 7.33
N ILE A 110 4.99 8.83 7.85
CA ILE A 110 5.97 9.01 8.92
C ILE A 110 5.34 8.91 10.31
N ALA A 111 4.14 9.46 10.52
CA ALA A 111 3.49 9.48 11.84
C ALA A 111 3.25 8.09 12.44
N PRO A 112 2.80 7.07 11.67
CA PRO A 112 2.65 5.71 12.20
C PRO A 112 3.98 5.08 12.61
N LEU A 113 5.07 5.36 11.88
CA LEU A 113 6.42 4.90 12.25
C LEU A 113 6.87 5.52 13.58
N PHE A 114 6.68 6.82 13.76
CA PHE A 114 6.97 7.48 15.04
C PHE A 114 6.13 6.93 16.18
N GLN A 115 4.85 6.64 15.93
CA GLN A 115 3.96 6.07 16.93
C GLN A 115 4.39 4.65 17.32
N SER A 116 4.73 3.81 16.34
CA SER A 116 5.26 2.46 16.56
C SER A 116 6.57 2.49 17.37
N ILE A 117 7.49 3.41 17.06
CA ILE A 117 8.73 3.58 17.84
C ILE A 117 8.42 3.96 19.30
N LYS A 118 7.44 4.85 19.54
CA LYS A 118 7.04 5.24 20.90
C LYS A 118 6.44 4.07 21.67
N GLU A 119 5.60 3.28 21.03
CA GLU A 119 4.96 2.09 21.62
C GLU A 119 6.01 1.03 21.99
N THR A 120 6.91 0.70 21.06
CA THR A 120 8.02 -0.24 21.32
C THR A 120 8.89 0.22 22.48
N ARG A 121 9.20 1.52 22.57
CA ARG A 121 9.97 2.07 23.69
C ARG A 121 9.23 1.93 25.02
N ALA A 122 7.92 2.19 25.04
CA ALA A 122 7.10 2.07 26.24
C ALA A 122 7.03 0.62 26.73
N ASP A 123 6.88 -0.34 25.81
CA ASP A 123 6.88 -1.77 26.11
C ASP A 123 8.22 -2.22 26.70
N ILE A 124 9.35 -1.86 26.06
CA ILE A 124 10.70 -2.20 26.57
C ILE A 124 10.90 -1.65 27.99
N PHE A 125 10.49 -0.40 28.23
CA PHE A 125 10.61 0.21 29.55
C PHE A 125 9.72 -0.50 30.58
N GLY A 126 8.51 -0.91 30.20
CA GLY A 126 7.62 -1.71 31.04
C GLY A 126 8.25 -3.04 31.45
N THR A 127 8.80 -3.78 30.48
CA THR A 127 9.49 -5.06 30.73
C THR A 127 10.68 -4.91 31.68
N ILE A 128 11.52 -3.89 31.48
CA ILE A 128 12.67 -3.62 32.36
C ILE A 128 12.21 -3.32 33.80
N VAL A 129 11.13 -2.55 33.96
CA VAL A 129 10.58 -2.22 35.29
C VAL A 129 10.00 -3.46 35.99
N GLU A 130 9.32 -4.35 35.26
CA GLU A 130 8.83 -5.61 35.81
C GLU A 130 9.97 -6.55 36.22
N GLU A 131 11.01 -6.69 35.38
CA GLU A 131 12.20 -7.47 35.70
C GLU A 131 12.88 -6.93 36.97
N LEU A 132 13.08 -5.61 37.08
CA LEU A 132 13.67 -4.97 38.26
C LEU A 132 12.84 -5.19 39.54
N ARG A 133 11.51 -5.23 39.45
CA ARG A 133 10.62 -5.52 40.59
C ARG A 133 10.62 -6.98 41.01
N SER A 134 10.97 -7.89 40.10
CA SER A 134 11.03 -9.33 40.36
C SER A 134 12.34 -9.79 41.00
N LEU A 135 13.34 -8.90 41.12
CA LEU A 135 14.62 -9.20 41.77
C LEU A 135 14.45 -9.30 43.30
N PRO A 136 15.08 -10.30 43.96
CA PRO A 136 15.05 -10.43 45.41
C PRO A 136 15.78 -9.28 46.11
N GLU A 137 15.26 -8.82 47.25
CA GLU A 137 15.70 -7.61 48.00
C GLU A 137 17.18 -7.56 48.43
N ASN A 138 17.94 -8.66 48.31
CA ASN A 138 19.31 -8.77 48.84
C ASN A 138 20.40 -8.12 47.95
N ALA A 139 20.03 -7.31 46.96
CA ALA A 139 20.98 -6.60 46.09
C ALA A 139 21.04 -5.08 46.36
N GLN A 140 20.43 -4.58 47.44
CA GLN A 140 20.43 -3.15 47.80
C GLN A 140 21.53 -2.71 48.78
N ASP A 141 22.37 -3.61 49.28
CA ASP A 141 23.53 -3.25 50.11
C ASP A 141 24.81 -3.11 49.28
N PHE A 142 24.88 -2.03 48.50
CA PHE A 142 26.17 -1.44 48.13
C PHE A 142 26.07 0.09 48.27
N THR A 143 26.27 0.55 49.51
CA THR A 143 26.78 1.90 49.80
C THR A 143 28.31 1.82 49.96
N PRO A 144 29.04 2.90 49.64
CA PRO A 144 30.38 2.88 48.99
C PRO A 144 31.52 2.27 49.81
#